data_AF-A0A239VLR9-F1
#
_entry.id   AF-A0A239VLR9-F1
#
_cell.length_a   1.000
_cell.length_b   1.000
_cell.length_c   1.000
_cell.angle_alpha   90.00
_cell.angle_beta   90.00
_cell.angle_gamma   90.00
#
_symmetry.space_group_name_H-M   'P 1'
#
loop_
_entity.id
_entity.type
_entity.pdbx_description
1 polymer ?
#
loop_
_entity_poly.entity_id
_entity_poly.type
_entity_poly.pdbx_seq_one_letter_code
_entity_poly.pdbx_strand_id
1 'polypeptide(L)'
;MPYEFFFETEHVERLTWAYDRHGVCPMVRLDHFNQVTPEIPRAVAYMEDLGFKVSENIQDEHGTVYAAWMRAKPSVHDAALTGGPGPQMHHMAFATYERGNIAGLCDRLGALRLSDCIERGPGRHGISNAYYLYLRDPDGHRIEIYTTGYYTGDPDNPVVTWDVHDNQRRDWWGSPVVTSWYNECSPVLDLDGNVVPLTQRSDASEETVTVGADGFSYTRKDDSDIPDYKKGQTAATETRS
;
A
#
# COMPACT_ATOMS: atom_id res chain seq x y z
N MET A 1 -3.06 -17.41 -0.80
CA MET A 1 -3.97 -16.39 -1.35
C MET A 1 -4.79 -17.06 -2.45
N PRO A 2 -6.12 -16.95 -2.48
CA PRO A 2 -6.91 -17.42 -3.61
C PRO A 2 -6.61 -16.56 -4.85
N TYR A 3 -6.08 -17.16 -5.90
CA TYR A 3 -5.82 -16.51 -7.19
C TYR A 3 -6.73 -17.11 -8.25
N GLU A 4 -7.25 -16.26 -9.13
CA GLU A 4 -7.96 -16.65 -10.33
C GLU A 4 -7.14 -16.25 -11.57
N PHE A 5 -7.02 -17.16 -12.52
CA PHE A 5 -6.37 -16.92 -13.81
C PHE A 5 -7.39 -17.18 -14.91
N PHE A 6 -7.70 -16.16 -15.70
CA PHE A 6 -8.67 -16.25 -16.79
C PHE A 6 -8.22 -15.46 -18.01
N PHE A 7 -8.77 -15.82 -19.16
CA PHE A 7 -8.62 -15.09 -20.42
C PHE A 7 -10.00 -14.69 -20.97
N GLU A 8 -10.94 -15.63 -20.96
CA GLU A 8 -12.31 -15.39 -21.39
C GLU A 8 -13.03 -14.48 -20.40
N THR A 9 -13.62 -13.39 -20.89
CA THR A 9 -14.45 -12.46 -20.12
C THR A 9 -15.43 -11.78 -21.06
N GLU A 10 -16.63 -11.46 -20.57
CA GLU A 10 -17.62 -10.73 -21.37
C GLU A 10 -17.18 -9.28 -21.53
N HIS A 11 -17.03 -8.84 -22.78
CA HIS A 11 -16.75 -7.45 -23.06
C HIS A 11 -17.98 -6.58 -22.79
N VAL A 12 -17.76 -5.46 -22.11
CA VAL A 12 -18.79 -4.45 -21.83
C VAL A 12 -18.47 -3.11 -22.51
N GLU A 13 -19.41 -2.18 -22.49
CA GLU A 13 -19.19 -0.83 -23.00
C GLU A 13 -17.99 -0.16 -22.31
N ARG A 14 -17.00 0.29 -23.09
CA ARG A 14 -15.83 1.00 -22.57
C ARG A 14 -16.15 2.49 -22.37
N LEU A 15 -16.33 2.90 -21.11
CA LEU A 15 -16.76 4.24 -20.72
C LEU A 15 -15.65 5.31 -20.70
N THR A 16 -14.52 5.06 -21.37
CA THR A 16 -13.35 5.98 -21.36
C THR A 16 -13.72 7.40 -21.85
N TRP A 17 -14.66 7.52 -22.81
CA TRP A 17 -15.12 8.80 -23.36
C TRP A 17 -16.51 9.25 -22.87
N ALA A 18 -17.12 8.51 -21.93
CA ALA A 18 -18.44 8.85 -21.38
C ALA A 18 -18.33 9.95 -20.32
N TYR A 19 -17.85 11.13 -20.71
CA TYR A 19 -17.61 12.26 -19.80
C TYR A 19 -18.89 12.76 -19.12
N ASP A 20 -20.06 12.54 -19.72
CA ASP A 20 -21.37 12.75 -19.11
C ASP A 20 -21.60 11.90 -17.84
N ARG A 21 -20.86 10.80 -17.69
CA ARG A 21 -20.89 9.91 -16.51
C ARG A 21 -19.70 10.09 -15.56
N HIS A 22 -18.69 10.90 -15.93
CA HIS A 22 -17.51 11.06 -15.08
C HIS A 22 -17.84 11.95 -13.88
N GLY A 23 -17.71 11.39 -12.68
CA GLY A 23 -17.86 12.13 -11.42
C GLY A 23 -16.62 12.94 -11.06
N VAL A 24 -16.60 13.48 -9.84
CA VAL A 24 -15.46 14.26 -9.30
C VAL A 24 -14.14 13.47 -9.30
N CYS A 25 -14.24 12.15 -9.11
CA CYS A 25 -13.13 11.24 -9.02
C CYS A 25 -13.44 9.97 -9.81
N PRO A 26 -13.28 9.99 -11.16
CA PRO A 26 -13.51 8.80 -11.95
C PRO A 26 -12.42 7.77 -11.65
N MET A 27 -12.83 6.55 -11.28
CA MET A 27 -11.94 5.40 -11.17
C MET A 27 -11.72 4.82 -12.57
N VAL A 28 -10.51 4.99 -13.12
CA VAL A 28 -10.26 4.77 -14.55
C VAL A 28 -9.63 3.43 -14.86
N ARG A 29 -9.05 2.77 -13.86
CA ARG A 29 -8.36 1.48 -14.01
C ARG A 29 -8.21 0.79 -12.65
N LEU A 30 -8.41 -0.53 -12.60
CA LEU A 30 -7.87 -1.37 -11.51
C LEU A 30 -6.35 -1.41 -11.65
N ASP A 31 -5.62 -0.94 -10.64
CA ASP A 31 -4.17 -0.85 -10.71
C ASP A 31 -3.49 -2.09 -10.12
N HIS A 32 -3.75 -2.42 -8.86
CA HIS A 32 -3.02 -3.50 -8.21
C HIS A 32 -3.74 -4.07 -6.98
N PHE A 33 -3.19 -5.17 -6.48
CA PHE A 33 -3.50 -5.75 -5.19
C PHE A 33 -2.29 -5.68 -4.26
N ASN A 34 -2.51 -5.50 -2.97
CA ASN A 34 -1.47 -5.68 -1.95
C ASN A 34 -1.89 -6.77 -0.99
N GLN A 35 -0.97 -7.67 -0.69
CA GLN A 35 -1.17 -8.87 0.12
C GLN A 35 -0.27 -8.82 1.34
N VAL A 36 -0.79 -9.30 2.47
CA VAL A 36 0.02 -9.52 3.67
C VAL A 36 0.46 -10.98 3.72
N THR A 37 1.76 -11.18 3.91
CA THR A 37 2.38 -12.50 4.01
C THR A 37 3.54 -12.47 5.02
N PRO A 38 3.75 -13.56 5.80
CA PRO A 38 4.77 -13.56 6.85
C PRO A 38 6.20 -13.66 6.29
N GLU A 39 6.41 -14.35 5.17
CA GLU A 39 7.73 -14.65 4.58
C GLU A 39 7.90 -13.94 3.23
N ILE A 40 8.39 -12.70 3.25
CA ILE A 40 8.48 -11.85 2.03
C ILE A 40 9.45 -12.43 0.98
N PRO A 41 10.71 -12.81 1.30
CA PRO A 41 11.62 -13.34 0.30
C PRO A 41 11.09 -14.60 -0.41
N ARG A 42 10.42 -15.48 0.35
CA ARG A 42 9.77 -16.69 -0.18
C ARG A 42 8.65 -16.33 -1.15
N ALA A 43 7.80 -15.37 -0.79
CA ALA A 43 6.71 -14.91 -1.65
C ALA A 43 7.22 -14.19 -2.91
N VAL A 44 8.29 -13.39 -2.80
CA VAL A 44 8.95 -12.76 -3.95
C VAL A 44 9.44 -13.81 -4.94
N ALA A 45 10.21 -14.80 -4.46
CA ALA A 45 10.74 -15.87 -5.33
C ALA A 45 9.61 -16.61 -6.08
N TYR A 46 8.51 -16.94 -5.38
CA TYR A 46 7.33 -17.53 -6.00
C TYR A 46 6.71 -16.65 -7.10
N MET A 47 6.60 -15.33 -6.85
CA MET A 47 6.04 -14.40 -7.83
C MET A 47 6.99 -14.18 -9.02
N GLU A 48 8.30 -14.19 -8.81
CA GLU A 48 9.30 -14.12 -9.88
C GLU A 48 9.27 -15.37 -10.77
N ASP A 49 9.08 -16.57 -10.18
CA ASP A 49 8.87 -17.80 -10.94
C ASP A 49 7.58 -17.76 -11.80
N LEU A 50 6.57 -17.01 -11.36
CA LEU A 50 5.36 -16.71 -12.15
C LEU A 50 5.57 -15.63 -13.24
N GLY A 51 6.75 -15.02 -13.30
CA GLY A 51 7.13 -14.02 -14.30
C GLY A 51 6.96 -12.56 -13.86
N PHE A 52 6.63 -12.31 -12.59
CA PHE A 52 6.65 -10.94 -12.07
C PHE A 52 8.10 -10.45 -11.90
N LYS A 53 8.29 -9.14 -11.89
CA LYS A 53 9.59 -8.51 -11.56
C LYS A 53 9.44 -7.54 -10.41
N VAL A 54 10.41 -7.54 -9.49
CA VAL A 54 10.50 -6.52 -8.43
C VAL A 54 10.76 -5.16 -9.08
N SER A 55 9.96 -4.14 -8.76
CA SER A 55 10.24 -2.74 -9.11
C SER A 55 10.92 -2.04 -7.94
N GLU A 56 10.40 -2.25 -6.73
CA GLU A 56 10.86 -1.61 -5.50
C GLU A 56 10.71 -2.56 -4.31
N ASN A 57 11.50 -2.34 -3.26
CA ASN A 57 11.37 -3.06 -2.00
C ASN A 57 11.80 -2.19 -0.81
N ILE A 58 11.46 -2.64 0.40
CA ILE A 58 11.92 -2.07 1.67
C ILE A 58 12.78 -3.12 2.38
N GLN A 59 13.98 -2.72 2.79
CA GLN A 59 14.92 -3.56 3.53
C GLN A 59 15.58 -2.79 4.67
N ASP A 60 16.13 -3.52 5.64
CA ASP A 60 17.08 -2.97 6.61
C ASP A 60 18.52 -3.43 6.33
N GLU A 61 19.46 -2.89 7.11
CA GLU A 61 20.87 -3.29 7.05
C GLU A 61 21.14 -4.73 7.53
N HIS A 62 20.18 -5.37 8.19
CA HIS A 62 20.27 -6.76 8.65
C HIS A 62 19.77 -7.76 7.60
N GLY A 63 19.29 -7.27 6.44
CA GLY A 63 18.79 -8.08 5.35
C GLY A 63 17.32 -8.50 5.50
N THR A 64 16.60 -7.94 6.47
CA THR A 64 15.15 -8.17 6.59
C THR A 64 14.44 -7.45 5.45
N VAL A 65 13.61 -8.17 4.70
CA VAL A 65 12.72 -7.58 3.69
C VAL A 65 11.35 -7.34 4.31
N TYR A 66 10.89 -6.09 4.31
CA TYR A 66 9.61 -5.68 4.92
C TYR A 66 8.49 -5.63 3.90
N ALA A 67 8.80 -5.26 2.65
CA ALA A 67 7.83 -5.22 1.57
C ALA A 67 8.49 -5.29 0.20
N ALA A 68 7.74 -5.73 -0.81
CA ALA A 68 8.17 -5.76 -2.21
C ALA A 68 7.01 -5.43 -3.16
N TRP A 69 7.29 -4.68 -4.22
CA TRP A 69 6.35 -4.29 -5.27
C TRP A 69 6.71 -5.04 -6.56
N MET A 70 5.76 -5.79 -7.09
CA MET A 70 5.95 -6.78 -8.16
C MET A 70 5.06 -6.44 -9.37
N ARG A 71 5.63 -6.45 -10.58
CA ARG A 71 4.91 -6.09 -11.81
C ARG A 71 4.90 -7.20 -12.86
N ALA A 72 3.82 -7.21 -13.63
CA ALA A 72 3.66 -7.90 -14.91
C ALA A 72 3.31 -6.91 -16.04
N LYS A 73 2.48 -5.89 -15.76
CA LYS A 73 2.21 -4.76 -16.67
C LYS A 73 3.26 -3.64 -16.46
N PRO A 74 3.42 -2.70 -17.41
CA PRO A 74 4.47 -1.68 -17.35
C PRO A 74 4.14 -0.50 -16.39
N SER A 75 3.60 -0.81 -15.22
CA SER A 75 3.44 0.09 -14.07
C SER A 75 4.30 -0.41 -12.91
N VAL A 76 4.39 0.35 -11.82
CA VAL A 76 5.22 -0.04 -10.66
C VAL A 76 4.88 -1.45 -10.18
N HIS A 77 3.59 -1.77 -10.03
CA HIS A 77 3.18 -3.11 -9.60
C HIS A 77 1.80 -3.51 -10.12
N ASP A 78 1.56 -4.82 -10.10
CA ASP A 78 0.27 -5.50 -10.18
C ASP A 78 -0.05 -6.20 -8.85
N ALA A 79 1.00 -6.64 -8.15
CA ALA A 79 0.94 -7.22 -6.82
C ALA A 79 2.00 -6.58 -5.92
N ALA A 80 1.64 -6.28 -4.67
CA ALA A 80 2.58 -5.92 -3.62
C ALA A 80 2.50 -6.93 -2.46
N LEU A 81 3.64 -7.13 -1.81
CA LEU A 81 3.81 -8.03 -0.67
C LEU A 81 4.20 -7.18 0.52
N THR A 82 3.38 -7.16 1.57
CA THR A 82 3.62 -6.45 2.82
C THR A 82 3.86 -7.48 3.94
N GLY A 83 4.93 -7.31 4.71
CA GLY A 83 5.29 -8.20 5.80
C GLY A 83 4.31 -8.09 6.96
N GLY A 84 3.66 -9.19 7.33
CA GLY A 84 2.79 -9.26 8.50
C GLY A 84 2.13 -10.65 8.63
N PRO A 85 1.25 -10.85 9.62
CA PRO A 85 0.46 -12.07 9.72
C PRO A 85 -0.36 -12.28 8.43
N GLY A 86 -0.31 -13.48 7.86
CA GLY A 86 -0.94 -13.74 6.56
C GLY A 86 -1.36 -15.19 6.37
N PRO A 87 -2.21 -15.48 5.38
CA PRO A 87 -2.57 -14.60 4.26
C PRO A 87 -3.69 -13.62 4.61
N GLN A 88 -3.51 -12.35 4.26
CA GLN A 88 -4.58 -11.32 4.31
C GLN A 88 -4.52 -10.44 3.06
N MET A 89 -5.64 -9.81 2.70
CA MET A 89 -5.69 -8.79 1.64
C MET A 89 -5.51 -7.41 2.28
N HIS A 90 -4.44 -6.72 1.91
CA HIS A 90 -4.14 -5.40 2.45
C HIS A 90 -5.00 -4.32 1.81
N HIS A 91 -5.03 -4.25 0.48
CA HIS A 91 -5.92 -3.35 -0.26
C HIS A 91 -6.07 -3.76 -1.74
N MET A 92 -7.12 -3.24 -2.35
CA MET A 92 -7.28 -3.15 -3.81
C MET A 92 -7.11 -1.69 -4.23
N ALA A 93 -6.45 -1.43 -5.35
CA ALA A 93 -6.14 -0.07 -5.78
C ALA A 93 -6.79 0.30 -7.11
N PHE A 94 -7.32 1.51 -7.19
CA PHE A 94 -7.89 2.08 -8.40
C PHE A 94 -7.18 3.38 -8.78
N ALA A 95 -6.87 3.54 -10.05
CA ALA A 95 -6.22 4.73 -10.57
C ALA A 95 -7.23 5.85 -10.90
N THR A 96 -6.80 7.10 -10.76
CA THR A 96 -7.47 8.30 -11.30
C THR A 96 -6.61 8.97 -12.36
N TYR A 97 -7.21 9.83 -13.19
CA TYR A 97 -6.46 10.62 -14.18
C TYR A 97 -5.47 11.58 -13.51
N GLU A 98 -5.94 12.36 -12.53
CA GLU A 98 -5.17 13.43 -11.95
C GLU A 98 -5.26 13.45 -10.43
N ARG A 99 -4.32 14.17 -9.81
CA ARG A 99 -4.27 14.38 -8.35
C ARG A 99 -5.51 15.14 -7.85
N GLY A 100 -6.04 16.06 -8.65
CA GLY A 100 -7.24 16.82 -8.34
C GLY A 100 -8.48 15.95 -8.15
N ASN A 101 -8.55 14.78 -8.80
CA ASN A 101 -9.63 13.82 -8.59
C ASN A 101 -9.61 13.26 -7.16
N ILE A 102 -8.44 12.89 -6.66
CA ILE A 102 -8.26 12.37 -5.30
C ILE A 102 -8.63 13.44 -4.26
N ALA A 103 -8.15 14.68 -4.46
CA ALA A 103 -8.52 15.80 -3.58
C ALA A 103 -10.04 16.04 -3.58
N GLY A 104 -10.68 16.06 -4.75
CA GLY A 104 -12.13 16.23 -4.86
C GLY A 104 -12.94 15.08 -4.26
N LEU A 105 -12.39 13.85 -4.20
CA LEU A 105 -12.99 12.74 -3.46
C LEU A 105 -12.95 12.99 -1.95
N CYS A 106 -11.81 13.43 -1.41
CA CYS A 106 -11.72 13.81 0.01
C CYS A 106 -12.73 14.90 0.37
N ASP A 107 -12.84 15.95 -0.46
CA ASP A 107 -13.81 17.03 -0.25
C ASP A 107 -15.26 16.52 -0.27
N ARG A 108 -15.58 15.60 -1.19
CA ARG A 108 -16.91 14.99 -1.27
C ARG A 108 -17.21 14.14 -0.04
N LEU A 109 -16.27 13.33 0.44
CA LEU A 109 -16.44 12.55 1.67
C LEU A 109 -16.64 13.46 2.89
N GLY A 110 -15.88 14.56 2.98
CA GLY A 110 -16.07 15.58 4.00
C GLY A 110 -17.46 16.23 3.96
N ALA A 111 -17.95 16.59 2.76
CA ALA A 111 -19.28 17.15 2.56
C ALA A 111 -20.41 16.17 2.98
N LEU A 112 -20.18 14.87 2.79
CA LEU A 112 -21.09 13.80 3.21
C LEU A 112 -20.96 13.41 4.69
N ARG A 113 -20.03 14.03 5.43
CA ARG A 113 -19.68 13.63 6.81
C ARG A 113 -19.21 12.18 6.94
N LEU A 114 -18.52 11.70 5.90
CA LEU A 114 -17.90 10.37 5.83
C LEU A 114 -16.37 10.46 5.91
N SER A 115 -15.82 11.48 6.55
CA SER A 115 -14.36 11.64 6.65
C SER A 115 -13.70 10.54 7.49
N ASP A 116 -14.46 9.87 8.35
CA ASP A 116 -14.04 8.72 9.14
C ASP A 116 -13.74 7.47 8.30
N CYS A 117 -14.24 7.39 7.06
CA CYS A 117 -13.81 6.34 6.13
C CYS A 117 -12.45 6.61 5.48
N ILE A 118 -11.88 7.82 5.64
CA ILE A 118 -10.52 8.14 5.18
C ILE A 118 -9.54 7.65 6.24
N GLU A 119 -8.82 6.58 5.94
CA GLU A 119 -7.86 5.99 6.88
C GLU A 119 -6.52 6.72 6.82
N ARG A 120 -6.01 6.98 5.62
CA ARG A 120 -4.64 7.52 5.43
C ARG A 120 -4.54 8.35 4.16
N GLY A 121 -3.88 9.50 4.27
CA GLY A 121 -3.63 10.41 3.16
C GLY A 121 -4.67 11.55 3.05
N PRO A 122 -4.73 12.24 1.89
CA PRO A 122 -3.95 11.96 0.69
C PRO A 122 -2.47 12.31 0.87
N GLY A 123 -1.58 11.62 0.16
CA GLY A 123 -0.14 11.79 0.31
C GLY A 123 0.63 11.49 -0.98
N ARG A 124 1.94 11.71 -0.95
CA ARG A 124 2.88 11.24 -1.98
C ARG A 124 3.59 10.01 -1.43
N HIS A 125 3.56 8.87 -2.09
CA HIS A 125 4.44 7.78 -1.71
C HIS A 125 5.88 8.09 -2.15
N GLY A 126 6.88 7.68 -1.34
CA GLY A 126 8.26 7.58 -1.83
C GLY A 126 8.33 6.43 -2.81
N ILE A 127 8.02 5.23 -2.32
CA ILE A 127 7.83 4.03 -3.13
C ILE A 127 6.74 4.28 -4.18
N SER A 128 6.94 3.82 -5.40
CA SER A 128 6.06 4.04 -6.56
C SER A 128 5.90 5.50 -7.02
N ASN A 129 6.37 6.47 -6.22
CA ASN A 129 6.23 7.91 -6.45
C ASN A 129 4.78 8.39 -6.63
N ALA A 130 3.79 7.66 -6.13
CA ALA A 130 2.38 7.92 -6.41
C ALA A 130 1.76 9.05 -5.60
N TYR A 131 0.67 9.62 -6.11
CA TYR A 131 -0.30 10.29 -5.25
C TYR A 131 -1.32 9.27 -4.78
N TYR A 132 -1.54 9.16 -3.47
CA TYR A 132 -2.34 8.10 -2.88
C TYR A 132 -3.38 8.62 -1.90
N LEU A 133 -4.40 7.82 -1.64
CA LEU A 133 -5.39 7.95 -0.57
C LEU A 133 -5.87 6.55 -0.20
N TYR A 134 -5.99 6.22 1.09
CA TYR A 134 -6.58 4.97 1.56
C TYR A 134 -7.93 5.24 2.22
N LEU A 135 -8.92 4.47 1.79
CA LEU A 135 -10.29 4.47 2.30
C LEU A 135 -10.64 3.12 2.90
N ARG A 136 -11.63 3.10 3.78
CA ARG A 136 -12.31 1.89 4.27
C ARG A 136 -13.73 1.83 3.70
N ASP A 137 -14.09 0.68 3.16
CA ASP A 137 -15.48 0.38 2.81
C ASP A 137 -16.28 0.00 4.08
N PRO A 138 -17.60 -0.22 3.97
CA PRO A 138 -18.45 -0.55 5.13
C PRO A 138 -18.06 -1.82 5.90
N ASP A 139 -17.40 -2.78 5.25
CA ASP A 139 -16.92 -4.03 5.88
C ASP A 139 -15.47 -3.90 6.39
N GLY A 140 -14.86 -2.73 6.22
CA GLY A 140 -13.49 -2.45 6.61
C GLY A 140 -12.45 -2.89 5.57
N HIS A 141 -12.84 -3.31 4.37
CA HIS A 141 -11.91 -3.56 3.29
C HIS A 141 -11.27 -2.24 2.86
N ARG A 142 -9.95 -2.27 2.69
CA ARG A 142 -9.19 -1.08 2.33
C ARG A 142 -9.12 -0.91 0.83
N ILE A 143 -9.41 0.30 0.36
CA ILE A 143 -9.30 0.70 -1.03
C ILE A 143 -8.26 1.80 -1.14
N GLU A 144 -7.28 1.61 -2.02
CA GLU A 144 -6.36 2.67 -2.41
C GLU A 144 -6.89 3.40 -3.64
N ILE A 145 -6.85 4.72 -3.61
CA ILE A 145 -7.03 5.58 -4.76
C ILE A 145 -5.67 6.16 -5.12
N TYR A 146 -5.23 5.93 -6.35
CA TYR A 146 -3.85 6.15 -6.77
C TYR A 146 -3.78 7.00 -8.05
N THR A 147 -2.72 7.79 -8.24
CA THR A 147 -2.34 8.28 -9.58
C THR A 147 -0.84 8.57 -9.68
N THR A 148 -0.33 8.79 -10.89
CA THR A 148 1.04 9.25 -11.18
C THR A 148 2.18 8.32 -10.69
N GLY A 149 2.20 7.07 -11.16
CA GLY A 149 3.39 6.20 -11.09
C GLY A 149 4.39 6.46 -12.22
N TYR A 150 5.33 5.55 -12.41
CA TYR A 150 6.29 5.59 -13.51
C TYR A 150 6.27 4.28 -14.32
N TYR A 151 6.82 4.35 -15.53
CA TYR A 151 6.94 3.21 -16.45
C TYR A 151 8.08 2.28 -16.01
N THR A 152 7.84 0.99 -16.11
CA THR A 152 8.74 -0.07 -15.62
C THR A 152 8.88 -1.23 -16.61
N GLY A 153 8.41 -1.06 -17.84
CA GLY A 153 8.30 -2.13 -18.82
C GLY A 153 9.63 -2.61 -19.40
N ASP A 154 10.69 -1.82 -19.24
CA ASP A 154 12.03 -2.24 -19.67
C ASP A 154 12.50 -3.42 -18.80
N PRO A 155 13.05 -4.49 -19.41
CA PRO A 155 13.31 -5.73 -18.71
C PRO A 155 14.40 -5.60 -17.63
N ASP A 156 15.25 -4.59 -17.75
CA ASP A 156 16.33 -4.19 -16.85
C ASP A 156 15.99 -2.93 -16.03
N ASN A 157 14.71 -2.52 -15.98
CA ASN A 157 14.26 -1.40 -15.16
C ASN A 157 14.85 -1.53 -13.74
N PRO A 158 15.59 -0.50 -13.25
CA PRO A 158 16.28 -0.57 -11.97
C PRO A 158 15.35 -0.89 -10.81
N VAL A 159 15.82 -1.75 -9.90
CA VAL A 159 15.13 -1.99 -8.63
C VAL A 159 15.51 -0.90 -7.65
N VAL A 160 14.52 -0.25 -7.05
CA VAL A 160 14.75 0.75 -5.98
C VAL A 160 14.57 0.07 -4.62
N THR A 161 15.64 0.03 -3.82
CA THR A 161 15.59 -0.45 -2.43
C THR A 161 15.57 0.74 -1.49
N TRP A 162 14.55 0.78 -0.63
CA TRP A 162 14.43 1.80 0.42
C TRP A 162 14.83 1.21 1.76
N ASP A 163 15.52 2.02 2.56
CA ASP A 163 15.80 1.69 3.96
C ASP A 163 14.51 1.79 4.78
N VAL A 164 14.27 0.83 5.67
CA VAL A 164 13.06 0.80 6.51
C VAL A 164 12.97 2.01 7.44
N HIS A 165 14.09 2.63 7.82
CA HIS A 165 14.10 3.81 8.67
C HIS A 165 14.02 5.13 7.89
N ASP A 166 14.02 5.10 6.55
CA ASP A 166 13.76 6.30 5.77
C ASP A 166 12.29 6.73 5.93
N ASN A 167 12.07 7.88 6.60
CA ASN A 167 10.73 8.38 6.87
C ASN A 167 9.98 8.81 5.58
N GLN A 168 10.71 9.01 4.48
CA GLN A 168 10.13 9.38 3.19
C GLN A 168 9.75 8.18 2.32
N ARG A 169 10.08 6.94 2.72
CA ARG A 169 9.79 5.73 1.91
C ARG A 169 8.29 5.51 1.67
N ARG A 170 7.45 5.66 2.71
CA ARG A 170 6.01 5.39 2.66
C ARG A 170 5.19 6.64 2.38
N ASP A 171 5.58 7.77 2.95
CA ASP A 171 5.02 9.08 2.64
C ASP A 171 6.19 10.03 2.40
N TRP A 172 6.36 10.48 1.17
CA TRP A 172 7.47 11.33 0.75
C TRP A 172 7.49 12.68 1.48
N TRP A 173 6.34 13.14 1.99
CA TRP A 173 6.27 14.34 2.83
C TRP A 173 6.61 14.04 4.29
N GLY A 174 6.93 12.79 4.63
CA GLY A 174 7.24 12.28 5.96
C GLY A 174 6.04 12.21 6.88
N SER A 175 4.80 12.24 6.36
CA SER A 175 3.60 12.13 7.21
C SER A 175 3.58 10.75 7.88
N PRO A 176 3.28 10.67 9.19
CA PRO A 176 3.33 9.41 9.91
C PRO A 176 2.34 8.42 9.30
N VAL A 177 2.77 7.17 9.17
CA VAL A 177 1.89 6.07 8.75
C VAL A 177 1.01 5.69 9.94
N VAL A 178 -0.30 5.65 9.72
CA VAL A 178 -1.27 5.27 10.77
C VAL A 178 -1.14 3.79 11.12
N THR A 179 -1.27 3.45 12.41
CA THR A 179 -1.04 2.10 12.93
C THR A 179 -2.01 1.06 12.35
N SER A 180 -3.27 1.45 12.09
CA SER A 180 -4.25 0.60 11.41
C SER A 180 -3.79 0.14 10.03
N TRP A 181 -2.95 0.92 9.34
CA TRP A 181 -2.42 0.56 8.02
C TRP A 181 -1.49 -0.65 8.11
N TYR A 182 -0.73 -0.79 9.20
CA TYR A 182 0.14 -1.95 9.42
C TYR A 182 -0.65 -3.17 9.93
N ASN A 183 -1.65 -2.96 10.77
CA ASN A 183 -2.24 -4.03 11.60
C ASN A 183 -3.56 -4.60 11.08
N GLU A 184 -4.32 -3.84 10.31
CA GLU A 184 -5.67 -4.24 9.91
C GLU A 184 -5.71 -4.61 8.43
N CYS A 185 -6.01 -5.86 8.13
CA CYS A 185 -6.14 -6.37 6.76
C CYS A 185 -7.31 -7.35 6.67
N SER A 186 -7.83 -7.54 5.45
CA SER A 186 -9.02 -8.36 5.24
C SER A 186 -8.68 -9.85 5.30
N PRO A 187 -9.49 -10.69 5.95
CA PRO A 187 -9.34 -12.14 5.84
C PRO A 187 -9.54 -12.58 4.40
N VAL A 188 -8.98 -13.74 4.05
CA VAL A 188 -9.14 -14.33 2.71
C VAL A 188 -9.68 -15.73 2.84
N LEU A 189 -10.36 -16.18 1.79
CA LEU A 189 -11.04 -17.47 1.78
C LEU A 189 -10.19 -18.53 1.06
N ASP A 190 -10.36 -19.78 1.47
CA ASP A 190 -9.96 -20.93 0.68
C ASP A 190 -10.98 -21.18 -0.46
N LEU A 191 -10.75 -22.23 -1.25
CA LEU A 191 -11.62 -22.57 -2.38
C LEU A 191 -13.01 -23.07 -1.95
N ASP A 192 -13.17 -23.46 -0.68
CA ASP A 192 -14.43 -23.91 -0.10
C ASP A 192 -15.19 -22.76 0.59
N GLY A 193 -14.64 -21.55 0.57
CA GLY A 193 -15.24 -20.36 1.17
C GLY A 193 -14.98 -20.21 2.68
N ASN A 194 -14.07 -20.98 3.27
CA ASN A 194 -13.70 -20.84 4.67
C ASN A 194 -12.56 -19.83 4.82
N VAL A 195 -12.54 -19.10 5.94
CA VAL A 195 -11.43 -18.18 6.25
C VAL A 195 -10.14 -18.96 6.44
N VAL A 196 -9.10 -18.57 5.72
CA VAL A 196 -7.76 -19.16 5.85
C VAL A 196 -7.13 -18.73 7.18
N PRO A 197 -6.67 -19.66 8.03
CA PRO A 197 -5.96 -19.32 9.26
C PRO A 197 -4.68 -18.53 9.01
N LEU A 198 -4.36 -17.60 9.91
CA LEU A 198 -3.16 -16.77 9.81
C LEU A 198 -1.92 -17.51 10.31
N THR A 199 -0.85 -17.40 9.54
CA THR A 199 0.53 -17.68 9.94
C THR A 199 1.17 -16.38 10.41
N GLN A 200 1.79 -16.41 11.59
CA GLN A 200 2.46 -15.25 12.17
C GLN A 200 3.80 -14.96 11.46
N ARG A 201 4.14 -13.68 11.34
CA ARG A 201 5.46 -13.25 10.89
C ARG A 201 6.47 -13.38 12.02
N SER A 202 7.61 -14.02 11.76
CA SER A 202 8.73 -14.13 12.71
C SER A 202 9.74 -13.01 12.58
N ASP A 203 9.88 -12.45 11.37
CA ASP A 203 10.77 -11.32 11.09
C ASP A 203 10.29 -10.04 11.78
N ALA A 204 11.18 -9.04 11.84
CA ALA A 204 10.86 -7.74 12.42
C ALA A 204 9.60 -7.11 11.79
N SER A 205 8.77 -6.51 12.66
CA SER A 205 7.61 -5.72 12.26
C SER A 205 8.05 -4.32 11.85
N GLU A 206 7.61 -3.88 10.68
CA GLU A 206 7.91 -2.54 10.20
C GLU A 206 7.36 -1.46 11.12
N GLU A 207 6.16 -1.66 11.67
CA GLU A 207 5.57 -0.74 12.64
C GLU A 207 6.51 -0.60 13.84
N THR A 208 6.91 -1.72 14.44
CA THR A 208 7.73 -1.74 15.65
C THR A 208 9.08 -1.06 15.44
N VAL A 209 9.76 -1.29 14.32
CA VAL A 209 11.09 -0.72 14.07
C VAL A 209 11.07 0.73 13.57
N THR A 210 9.89 1.30 13.28
CA THR A 210 9.80 2.67 12.75
C THR A 210 8.96 3.62 13.59
N VAL A 211 7.73 3.23 13.91
CA VAL A 211 6.75 4.06 14.61
C VAL A 211 6.37 3.52 15.98
N GLY A 212 6.87 2.36 16.37
CA GLY A 212 6.70 1.75 17.68
C GLY A 212 7.52 2.45 18.76
N ALA A 213 7.34 2.02 20.02
CA ALA A 213 8.00 2.62 21.19
C ALA A 213 9.54 2.62 21.09
N ASP A 214 10.11 1.60 20.45
CA ASP A 214 11.55 1.44 20.19
C ASP A 214 11.92 1.72 18.72
N GLY A 215 10.98 2.27 17.95
CA GLY A 215 11.12 2.52 16.52
C GLY A 215 12.01 3.73 16.23
N PHE A 216 12.72 3.66 15.11
CA PHE A 216 13.57 4.74 14.63
C PHE A 216 13.23 5.10 13.19
N SER A 217 13.29 6.38 12.86
CA SER A 217 13.21 6.87 11.48
C SER A 217 14.01 8.16 11.33
N TYR A 218 14.54 8.41 10.13
CA TYR A 218 15.30 9.60 9.78
C TYR A 218 14.63 10.41 8.66
N THR A 219 14.88 11.71 8.64
CA THR A 219 14.60 12.56 7.44
C THR A 219 15.84 12.71 6.56
N ARG A 220 17.02 12.83 7.17
CA ARG A 220 18.32 12.78 6.49
C ARG A 220 19.16 11.74 7.19
N LYS A 221 19.89 10.89 6.46
CA LYS A 221 20.56 9.71 7.01
C LYS A 221 21.54 10.01 8.15
N ASP A 222 22.16 11.19 8.14
CA ASP A 222 23.13 11.62 9.16
C ASP A 222 22.51 12.52 10.25
N ASP A 223 21.19 12.67 10.25
CA ASP A 223 20.44 13.54 11.17
C ASP A 223 19.24 12.78 11.75
N SER A 224 19.40 12.35 13.00
CA SER A 224 18.42 11.56 13.72
C SER A 224 17.26 12.38 14.29
N ASP A 225 17.31 13.72 14.21
CA ASP A 225 16.26 14.55 14.79
C ASP A 225 15.13 14.75 13.78
N ILE A 226 13.95 14.21 14.12
CA ILE A 226 12.71 14.44 13.39
C ILE A 226 11.70 15.16 14.31
N PRO A 227 10.93 16.13 13.80
CA PRO A 227 9.92 16.80 14.60
C PRO A 227 8.90 15.82 15.19
N ASP A 228 8.38 16.09 16.39
CA ASP A 228 7.47 15.15 17.08
C ASP A 228 6.21 14.81 16.29
N TYR A 229 5.66 15.74 15.51
CA TYR A 229 4.49 15.49 14.65
C TYR A 229 4.81 14.61 13.42
N LYS A 230 6.09 14.29 13.20
CA LYS A 230 6.59 13.34 12.20
C LYS A 230 6.95 11.99 12.80
N LYS A 231 7.09 11.90 14.12
CA LYS A 231 7.19 10.63 14.83
C LYS A 231 5.82 9.96 14.75
N GLY A 232 5.77 8.68 14.40
CA GLY A 232 4.52 7.92 14.39
C GLY A 232 3.86 7.89 15.77
N GLN A 233 2.65 7.34 15.85
CA GLN A 233 1.88 7.34 17.09
C GLN A 233 2.44 6.33 18.12
N THR A 234 3.49 6.68 18.87
CA THR A 234 3.78 6.06 20.18
C THR A 234 4.37 7.04 21.19
N ALA A 235 3.49 7.66 22.00
CA ALA A 235 3.76 8.14 23.38
C ALA A 235 2.50 8.85 23.97
N ALA A 236 1.30 8.28 23.82
CA ALA A 236 0.08 8.81 24.47
C ALA A 236 -0.55 7.82 25.46
N THR A 237 0.24 6.91 26.00
CA THR A 237 -0.08 6.17 27.22
C THR A 237 0.89 6.59 28.31
N GLU A 238 0.71 7.82 28.80
CA GLU A 238 0.88 8.15 30.21
C GLU A 238 0.15 9.48 30.50
N THR A 239 -0.77 9.40 31.47
CA THR A 239 -1.47 10.49 32.18
C THR A 239 -2.26 11.54 31.38
N ARG A 240 -3.55 11.25 31.15
CA ARG A 240 -4.60 12.24 31.43
C ARG A 240 -5.41 11.76 32.65
N SER A 241 -5.08 12.34 33.80
CA SER A 241 -5.91 12.36 35.02
C SER A 241 -7.16 13.19 34.79
#